data_AF-A0A920PKU8-F1
#
_entry.id   AF-A0A920PKU8-F1
#
_cell.length_a   1.000
_cell.length_b   1.000
_cell.length_c   1.000
_cell.angle_alpha   90.00
_cell.angle_beta   90.00
_cell.angle_gamma   90.00
#
_symmetry.space_group_name_H-M   'P 1'
#
loop_
_entity.id
_entity.type
_entity.pdbx_description
1 polymer ?
#
loop_
_entity_poly.entity_id
_entity_poly.type
_entity_poly.pdbx_seq_one_letter_code
_entity_poly.pdbx_strand_id
1 'polypeptide(L)'
;MLRCRGEFNGVVFWVPRTVDFMIQNHLPGDLAQMGDTDFDGWSIAGEGVGFGLGFSVVLDSVQARTLCSVGEFSWGGMASTVFWVDPVEDITAMFLTQLTPSNTYSLRRELRVLVNQALVDRGKRFDEHMCWIEGRRADEQSQKQIDPAVLPLQGIRVVKFGTSVAAPYGTWILASLGAEVVKVERPGKGDDARYWGPPFWEETSTMFHTTIEKSAH
;
A
#
# COMPACT_ATOMS: atom_id res chain seq x y z
N MET A 1 0.94 10.22 1.29
CA MET A 1 -0.11 11.23 1.10
C MET A 1 -1.44 10.85 1.76
N LEU A 2 -2.20 9.85 1.27
CA LEU A 2 -3.51 9.49 1.87
C LEU A 2 -3.40 9.03 3.33
N ARG A 3 -2.44 8.15 3.66
CA ARG A 3 -2.10 7.78 5.05
C ARG A 3 -1.80 8.99 5.93
N CYS A 4 -1.10 9.98 5.37
CA CYS A 4 -0.72 11.22 6.05
C CYS A 4 -1.78 12.33 5.88
N ARG A 5 -3.05 11.97 5.65
CA ARG A 5 -4.19 12.89 5.57
C ARG A 5 -3.97 14.07 4.59
N GLY A 6 -3.41 13.79 3.42
CA GLY A 6 -3.27 14.77 2.34
C GLY A 6 -1.93 15.53 2.34
N GLU A 7 -1.06 15.29 3.31
CA GLU A 7 0.31 15.81 3.32
C GLU A 7 1.31 14.79 2.79
N PHE A 8 2.35 15.26 2.11
CA PHE A 8 3.51 14.45 1.80
C PHE A 8 4.75 15.34 1.62
N ASN A 9 5.84 15.01 2.32
CA ASN A 9 7.10 15.79 2.32
C ASN A 9 6.92 17.30 2.57
N GLY A 10 6.06 17.66 3.53
CA GLY A 10 5.75 19.07 3.83
C GLY A 10 4.89 19.78 2.78
N VAL A 11 4.48 19.08 1.72
CA VAL A 11 3.54 19.58 0.72
C VAL A 11 2.14 19.11 1.08
N VAL A 12 1.21 20.05 1.25
CA VAL A 12 -0.20 19.77 1.51
C VAL A 12 -0.95 19.76 0.17
N PHE A 13 -1.39 18.58 -0.25
CA PHE A 13 -2.23 18.39 -1.44
C PHE A 13 -3.70 18.59 -1.11
N TRP A 14 -4.11 18.09 0.06
CA TRP A 14 -5.46 18.27 0.59
C TRP A 14 -5.39 18.65 2.07
N VAL A 15 -6.34 19.47 2.50
CA VAL A 15 -6.52 19.74 3.93
C VAL A 15 -6.90 18.42 4.62
N PRO A 16 -6.36 18.09 5.81
CA PRO A 16 -6.63 16.81 6.48
C PRO A 16 -8.10 16.45 6.62
N ARG A 17 -8.93 17.44 6.95
CA ARG A 17 -10.39 17.27 7.07
C ARG A 17 -11.05 16.81 5.78
N THR A 18 -10.49 17.16 4.62
CA THR A 18 -10.99 16.69 3.32
C THR A 18 -10.75 15.19 3.17
N VAL A 19 -9.55 14.70 3.51
CA VAL A 19 -9.28 13.26 3.46
C VAL A 19 -10.15 12.52 4.46
N ASP A 20 -10.29 13.03 5.69
CA ASP A 20 -11.16 12.42 6.70
C ASP A 20 -12.61 12.33 6.22
N PHE A 21 -13.11 13.38 5.56
CA PHE A 21 -14.46 13.39 4.99
C PHE A 21 -14.59 12.39 3.83
N MET A 22 -13.57 12.25 2.98
CA MET A 22 -13.57 11.29 1.88
C MET A 22 -13.61 9.83 2.36
N ILE A 23 -13.00 9.53 3.51
CA ILE A 23 -12.93 8.15 4.05
C ILE A 23 -14.04 7.82 5.05
N GLN A 24 -15.03 8.69 5.23
CA GLN A 24 -16.24 8.33 5.98
C GLN A 24 -17.16 7.45 5.14
N ASN A 25 -18.11 6.76 5.78
CA ASN A 25 -19.17 6.10 5.03
C ASN A 25 -20.20 7.14 4.57
N HIS A 26 -20.43 7.23 3.26
CA HIS A 26 -21.46 8.10 2.66
C HIS A 26 -22.73 7.34 2.30
N LEU A 27 -22.79 6.05 2.62
CA LEU A 27 -23.98 5.22 2.44
C LEU A 27 -24.86 5.21 3.70
N PRO A 28 -26.19 5.07 3.56
CA PRO A 28 -27.11 4.89 4.70
C PRO A 28 -26.92 3.53 5.42
N GLY A 29 -26.17 2.61 4.83
CA GLY A 29 -25.84 1.27 5.34
C GLY A 29 -24.47 0.82 4.83
N ASP A 30 -24.28 -0.48 4.61
CA ASP A 30 -23.08 -1.02 4.00
C ASP A 30 -23.28 -1.35 2.51
N LEU A 31 -22.21 -1.75 1.83
CA LEU A 31 -22.25 -2.11 0.42
C LEU A 31 -23.07 -3.39 0.16
N ALA A 32 -23.11 -4.33 1.10
CA ALA A 32 -23.91 -5.55 0.96
C ALA A 32 -25.42 -5.26 0.96
N GLN A 33 -25.87 -4.25 1.70
CA GLN A 33 -27.27 -3.80 1.70
C GLN A 33 -27.65 -3.02 0.45
N MET A 34 -26.68 -2.44 -0.26
CA MET A 34 -26.90 -1.50 -1.37
C MET A 34 -26.59 -2.10 -2.75
N GLY A 35 -25.90 -3.23 -2.82
CA GLY A 35 -25.42 -3.83 -4.07
C GLY A 35 -25.68 -5.33 -4.17
N ASP A 36 -25.39 -5.88 -5.35
CA ASP A 36 -25.39 -7.32 -5.58
C ASP A 36 -24.22 -7.95 -4.79
N THR A 37 -24.49 -8.98 -3.99
CA THR A 37 -23.51 -9.60 -3.09
C THR A 37 -22.32 -10.22 -3.84
N ASP A 38 -22.43 -10.33 -5.16
CA ASP A 38 -21.47 -10.95 -6.08
C ASP A 38 -20.56 -9.96 -6.83
N PHE A 39 -20.68 -8.64 -6.61
CA PHE A 39 -20.04 -7.61 -7.46
C PHE A 39 -18.50 -7.68 -7.52
N ASP A 40 -17.80 -8.06 -6.45
CA ASP A 40 -16.33 -8.26 -6.48
C ASP A 40 -15.83 -9.06 -5.27
N GLY A 41 -16.27 -10.32 -5.17
CA GLY A 41 -15.64 -11.39 -4.39
C GLY A 41 -14.71 -10.95 -3.25
N TRP A 42 -15.30 -10.58 -2.11
CA TRP A 42 -14.71 -10.78 -0.78
C TRP A 42 -13.51 -9.92 -0.34
N SER A 43 -13.39 -8.65 -0.76
CA SER A 43 -12.41 -7.76 -0.09
C SER A 43 -12.68 -6.26 -0.14
N ILE A 44 -13.48 -5.77 -1.09
CA ILE A 44 -13.68 -4.33 -1.32
C ILE A 44 -15.16 -3.93 -1.27
N ALA A 45 -16.09 -4.88 -1.44
CA ALA A 45 -17.52 -4.68 -1.28
C ALA A 45 -18.13 -5.92 -0.62
N GLY A 46 -18.75 -5.76 0.55
CA GLY A 46 -19.32 -6.84 1.35
C GLY A 46 -19.93 -6.34 2.66
N GLU A 47 -20.42 -7.27 3.50
CA GLU A 47 -20.98 -6.95 4.82
C GLU A 47 -19.94 -6.24 5.68
N GLY A 48 -20.35 -5.21 6.42
CA GLY A 48 -19.44 -4.43 7.26
C GLY A 48 -18.46 -3.53 6.50
N VAL A 49 -18.64 -3.34 5.19
CA VAL A 49 -17.85 -2.43 4.35
C VAL A 49 -18.75 -1.37 3.72
N GLY A 50 -18.52 -0.10 4.06
CA GLY A 50 -19.20 1.05 3.48
C GLY A 50 -18.47 1.61 2.27
N PHE A 51 -18.93 2.77 1.81
CA PHE A 51 -18.33 3.47 0.68
C PHE A 51 -18.19 4.95 0.95
N GLY A 52 -16.97 5.45 0.86
CA GLY A 52 -16.64 6.86 0.94
C GLY A 52 -16.58 7.53 -0.42
N LEU A 53 -15.90 8.68 -0.50
CA LEU A 53 -15.68 9.37 -1.75
C LEU A 53 -14.48 8.76 -2.49
N GLY A 54 -14.75 7.69 -3.24
CA GLY A 54 -13.76 7.00 -4.10
C GLY A 54 -13.07 5.80 -3.46
N PHE A 55 -13.50 5.38 -2.26
CA PHE A 55 -12.91 4.25 -1.55
C PHE A 55 -14.01 3.40 -0.90
N SER A 56 -13.77 2.10 -0.80
CA SER A 56 -14.47 1.29 0.21
C SER A 56 -13.87 1.54 1.58
N VAL A 57 -14.67 1.43 2.63
CA VAL A 57 -14.25 1.74 4.01
C VAL A 57 -14.76 0.63 4.94
N VAL A 58 -13.87 0.04 5.73
CA VAL A 58 -14.25 -0.98 6.72
C VAL A 58 -14.99 -0.31 7.88
N LEU A 59 -16.24 -0.71 8.10
CA LEU A 59 -17.08 -0.26 9.21
C LEU A 59 -17.02 -1.24 10.38
N ASP A 60 -16.99 -2.54 10.08
CA ASP A 60 -16.94 -3.63 11.04
C ASP A 60 -16.07 -4.77 10.47
N SER A 61 -14.92 -5.00 11.10
CA SER A 61 -13.94 -6.00 10.64
C SER A 61 -14.41 -7.45 10.87
N VAL A 62 -15.28 -7.69 11.84
CA VAL A 62 -15.87 -9.00 12.13
C VAL A 62 -16.86 -9.36 11.03
N GLN A 63 -17.75 -8.44 10.68
CA GLN A 63 -18.71 -8.62 9.58
C GLN A 63 -18.00 -8.71 8.23
N ALA A 64 -16.97 -7.88 8.01
CA ALA A 64 -16.13 -7.93 6.81
C ALA A 64 -15.27 -9.22 6.72
N ARG A 65 -15.29 -10.06 7.76
CA ARG A 65 -14.58 -11.35 7.84
C ARG A 65 -13.12 -11.25 7.39
N THR A 66 -12.49 -10.14 7.76
CA THR A 66 -11.12 -9.81 7.39
C THR A 66 -10.39 -9.27 8.61
N LEU A 67 -9.19 -9.79 8.86
CA LEU A 67 -8.22 -9.21 9.76
C LEU A 67 -7.74 -7.86 9.20
N CYS A 68 -8.36 -6.77 9.64
CA CYS A 68 -8.05 -5.38 9.30
C CYS A 68 -8.60 -4.44 10.37
N SER A 69 -8.15 -3.19 10.39
CA SER A 69 -8.66 -2.17 11.30
C SER A 69 -9.96 -1.55 10.78
N VAL A 70 -10.86 -1.16 11.69
CA VAL A 70 -12.01 -0.31 11.36
C VAL A 70 -11.48 1.04 10.86
N GLY A 71 -12.01 1.51 9.73
CA GLY A 71 -11.52 2.70 9.03
C GLY A 71 -10.42 2.44 8.01
N GLU A 72 -9.95 1.19 7.84
CA GLU A 72 -9.16 0.82 6.66
C GLU A 72 -9.98 1.16 5.40
N PHE A 73 -9.33 1.82 4.44
CA PHE A 73 -9.96 2.18 3.18
C PHE A 73 -9.16 1.68 1.98
N SER A 74 -9.87 1.27 0.93
CA SER A 74 -9.27 0.55 -0.19
C SER A 74 -9.97 0.79 -1.51
N TRP A 75 -9.29 0.44 -2.60
CA TRP A 75 -9.93 0.28 -3.91
C TRP A 75 -9.21 -0.76 -4.76
N GLY A 76 -9.93 -1.32 -5.73
CA GLY A 76 -9.45 -2.38 -6.61
C GLY A 76 -9.68 -2.09 -8.07
N GLY A 77 -8.95 -2.80 -8.93
CA GLY A 77 -9.12 -2.78 -10.37
C GLY A 77 -9.39 -4.17 -10.94
N MET A 78 -10.03 -4.22 -12.11
CA MET A 78 -10.42 -5.46 -12.80
C MET A 78 -9.27 -6.45 -13.03
N ALA A 79 -8.05 -5.95 -13.22
CA ALA A 79 -6.85 -6.75 -13.43
C ALA A 79 -6.24 -7.28 -12.12
N SER A 80 -7.08 -7.57 -11.12
CA SER A 80 -6.69 -8.01 -9.78
C SER A 80 -5.76 -7.04 -9.02
N THR A 81 -5.65 -5.79 -9.47
CA THR A 81 -4.91 -4.74 -8.75
C THR A 81 -5.69 -4.32 -7.50
N VAL A 82 -4.99 -4.00 -6.41
CA VAL A 82 -5.61 -3.46 -5.19
C VAL A 82 -4.64 -2.55 -4.45
N PHE A 83 -5.15 -1.54 -3.77
CA PHE A 83 -4.43 -0.88 -2.69
C PHE A 83 -5.34 -0.74 -1.47
N TRP A 84 -4.74 -0.65 -0.29
CA TRP A 84 -5.43 -0.26 0.93
C TRP A 84 -4.52 0.60 1.81
N VAL A 85 -5.15 1.40 2.65
CA VAL A 85 -4.51 2.22 3.66
C VAL A 85 -5.17 1.88 4.99
N ASP A 86 -4.35 1.50 5.96
CA ASP A 86 -4.79 1.30 7.34
C ASP A 86 -4.15 2.42 8.20
N PRO A 87 -4.95 3.43 8.60
CA PRO A 87 -4.47 4.52 9.44
C PRO A 87 -4.12 4.10 10.88
N VAL A 88 -4.71 2.99 11.37
CA VAL A 88 -4.47 2.49 12.73
C VAL A 88 -3.12 1.79 12.79
N GLU A 89 -2.84 0.96 11.79
CA GLU A 89 -1.57 0.22 11.68
C GLU A 89 -0.45 1.04 10.98
N ASP A 90 -0.76 2.27 10.58
CA ASP A 90 0.13 3.16 9.86
C ASP A 90 0.76 2.54 8.59
N ILE A 91 -0.06 1.83 7.79
CA ILE A 91 0.39 1.17 6.56
C ILE A 91 -0.33 1.66 5.31
N THR A 92 0.37 1.56 4.19
CA THR A 92 -0.22 1.61 2.85
C THR A 92 0.37 0.46 2.06
N ALA A 93 -0.50 -0.37 1.49
CA ALA A 93 -0.09 -1.50 0.68
C ALA A 93 -0.69 -1.39 -0.71
N MET A 94 0.09 -1.80 -1.71
CA MET A 94 -0.31 -1.80 -3.11
C MET A 94 0.11 -3.12 -3.73
N PHE A 95 -0.81 -3.75 -4.45
CA PHE A 95 -0.58 -4.99 -5.17
C PHE A 95 -1.03 -4.82 -6.61
N LEU A 96 -0.08 -5.02 -7.53
CA LEU A 96 -0.27 -4.78 -8.95
C LEU A 96 -0.08 -6.09 -9.70
N THR A 97 -1.13 -6.52 -10.39
CA THR A 97 -1.10 -7.71 -11.24
C THR A 97 -1.74 -7.40 -12.59
N GLN A 98 -1.74 -8.38 -13.49
CA GLN A 98 -2.37 -8.32 -14.80
C GLN A 98 -3.34 -9.50 -15.00
N LEU A 99 -3.98 -9.93 -13.90
CA LEU A 99 -4.89 -11.08 -13.92
C LEU A 99 -6.35 -10.60 -13.93
N THR A 100 -7.08 -11.00 -14.98
CA THR A 100 -8.50 -10.70 -15.14
C THR A 100 -9.26 -12.03 -15.35
N PRO A 101 -10.44 -12.23 -14.76
CA PRO A 101 -11.16 -11.32 -13.84
C PRO A 101 -10.60 -11.34 -12.41
N SER A 102 -10.87 -10.27 -11.64
CA SER A 102 -10.36 -10.05 -10.28
C SER A 102 -10.78 -11.10 -9.24
N ASN A 103 -11.86 -11.83 -9.51
CA ASN A 103 -12.42 -12.85 -8.64
C ASN A 103 -11.88 -14.27 -8.92
N THR A 104 -10.94 -14.43 -9.86
CA THR A 104 -10.39 -15.74 -10.24
C THR A 104 -9.71 -16.46 -9.06
N TYR A 105 -9.01 -15.69 -8.21
CA TYR A 105 -8.31 -16.20 -7.03
C TYR A 105 -8.52 -15.23 -5.87
N SER A 106 -8.43 -15.73 -4.63
CA SER A 106 -8.52 -14.96 -3.39
C SER A 106 -7.28 -14.10 -3.07
N LEU A 107 -6.55 -13.65 -4.10
CA LEU A 107 -5.25 -12.96 -3.96
C LEU A 107 -5.31 -11.74 -3.04
N ARG A 108 -6.35 -10.92 -3.15
CA ARG A 108 -6.50 -9.71 -2.33
C ARG A 108 -6.69 -10.06 -0.84
N ARG A 109 -7.50 -11.08 -0.55
CA ARG A 109 -7.76 -11.55 0.82
C ARG A 109 -6.52 -12.18 1.44
N GLU A 110 -5.87 -13.08 0.71
CA GLU A 110 -4.67 -13.77 1.17
C GLU A 110 -3.54 -12.80 1.43
N LEU A 111 -3.29 -11.87 0.50
CA LEU A 111 -2.27 -10.85 0.68
C LEU A 111 -2.53 -10.01 1.93
N ARG A 112 -3.77 -9.55 2.14
CA ARG A 112 -4.12 -8.74 3.31
C ARG A 112 -3.91 -9.51 4.62
N VAL A 113 -4.28 -10.79 4.69
CA VAL A 113 -4.00 -11.64 5.86
C VAL A 113 -2.50 -11.77 6.10
N LEU A 114 -1.71 -12.04 5.06
CA LEU A 114 -0.26 -12.18 5.17
C LEU A 114 0.41 -10.88 5.64
N VAL A 115 -0.02 -9.73 5.10
CA VAL A 115 0.49 -8.41 5.53
C VAL A 115 0.16 -8.15 6.99
N ASN A 116 -1.10 -8.35 7.40
CA ASN A 116 -1.52 -8.12 8.79
C ASN A 116 -0.86 -9.10 9.78
N GLN A 117 -0.65 -10.36 9.40
CA GLN A 117 0.12 -11.31 10.21
C GLN A 117 1.59 -10.91 10.37
N ALA A 118 2.19 -10.28 9.35
CA ALA A 118 3.57 -9.81 9.43
C ALA A 118 3.75 -8.58 10.34
N LEU A 119 2.66 -7.88 10.71
CA LEU A 119 2.73 -6.72 11.62
C LEU A 119 2.95 -7.11 13.09
N VAL A 120 2.84 -8.40 13.44
CA VAL A 120 2.72 -8.92 14.82
C VAL A 120 3.95 -8.68 15.72
N ASP A 121 5.06 -8.12 15.25
CA ASP A 121 6.28 -7.89 16.06
C ASP A 121 6.63 -6.42 16.38
N ARG A 122 5.73 -5.44 16.16
CA ARG A 122 6.07 -4.01 16.37
C ARG A 122 5.97 -3.46 17.79
N GLY A 123 5.83 -4.31 18.81
CA GLY A 123 5.77 -3.89 20.22
C GLY A 123 7.05 -3.25 20.80
N LYS A 124 8.12 -3.02 20.02
CA LYS A 124 9.38 -2.41 20.48
C LYS A 124 10.07 -1.56 19.42
N ARG A 125 9.54 -0.36 19.17
CA ARG A 125 10.18 0.85 18.60
C ARG A 125 9.11 1.54 17.80
N PHE A 126 8.55 2.63 18.29
CA PHE A 126 8.16 3.83 17.52
C PHE A 126 7.45 4.83 18.45
N ASP A 127 7.99 5.05 19.66
CA ASP A 127 7.51 6.10 20.58
C ASP A 127 7.80 7.53 20.06
N GLU A 128 8.53 7.68 18.97
CA GLU A 128 8.94 9.00 18.46
C GLU A 128 7.93 9.65 17.47
N HIS A 129 6.95 8.90 16.95
CA HIS A 129 5.95 9.45 16.01
C HIS A 129 4.57 9.74 16.62
N MET A 130 4.33 9.30 17.86
CA MET A 130 3.06 9.53 18.59
C MET A 130 2.87 10.98 19.08
N CYS A 131 3.88 11.85 18.92
CA CYS A 131 3.80 13.28 19.25
C CYS A 131 2.84 14.10 18.35
N TRP A 132 2.25 13.49 17.32
CA TRP A 132 1.36 14.18 16.38
C TRP A 132 -0.13 14.16 16.74
N ILE A 133 -0.56 13.33 17.70
CA ILE A 133 -1.99 13.20 18.05
C ILE A 133 -2.39 14.18 19.18
N GLU A 134 -1.45 14.69 19.96
CA GLU A 134 -1.73 15.63 21.05
C GLU A 134 -1.20 17.05 20.75
N GLY A 135 -2.09 17.86 20.16
CA GLY A 135 -2.14 19.30 20.36
C GLY A 135 -0.87 20.12 20.06
N ARG A 136 -0.77 20.67 18.84
CA ARG A 136 -0.09 21.95 18.63
C ARG A 136 -1.03 22.99 18.04
N ARG A 137 -1.46 23.87 18.94
CA ARG A 137 -2.02 25.19 18.67
C ARG A 137 -0.82 26.14 18.51
N ALA A 138 -0.85 26.93 17.42
CA ALA A 138 -0.08 28.14 17.17
C ALA A 138 1.45 28.04 17.26
N ASP A 139 2.10 28.06 16.10
CA ASP A 139 3.10 29.07 15.77
C ASP A 139 3.11 29.24 14.24
N GLU A 140 2.39 30.25 13.78
CA GLU A 140 2.39 30.77 12.41
C GLU A 140 3.72 31.48 12.16
N GLN A 141 4.67 30.82 11.48
CA GLN A 141 5.70 31.40 10.60
C GLN A 141 6.90 30.46 10.50
N SER A 142 6.72 29.38 9.75
CA SER A 142 7.84 28.73 9.07
C SER A 142 7.31 28.16 7.77
N GLN A 143 7.24 29.00 6.73
CA GLN A 143 7.22 28.51 5.36
C GLN A 143 8.50 27.71 5.16
N LYS A 144 8.45 26.39 5.40
CA LYS A 144 9.52 25.47 5.03
C LYS A 144 9.59 25.47 3.51
N GLN A 145 10.59 26.18 2.99
CA GLN A 145 11.08 26.01 1.64
C GLN A 145 11.29 24.50 1.41
N ILE A 146 10.65 23.95 0.38
CA ILE A 146 10.92 22.58 -0.07
C ILE A 146 12.37 22.60 -0.55
N ASP A 147 13.26 21.96 0.21
CA ASP A 147 14.64 21.78 -0.23
C ASP A 147 14.62 20.83 -1.43
N PRO A 148 15.01 21.27 -2.64
CA PRO A 148 15.00 20.42 -3.84
C PRO A 148 15.94 19.21 -3.73
N ALA A 149 16.79 19.14 -2.68
CA ALA A 149 17.61 17.99 -2.37
C ALA A 149 16.86 16.84 -1.66
N VAL A 150 15.66 17.07 -1.12
CA VAL A 150 14.85 16.02 -0.48
C VAL A 150 14.07 15.26 -1.55
N LEU A 151 14.45 14.00 -1.77
CA LEU A 151 13.79 13.16 -2.77
C LEU A 151 12.33 12.88 -2.36
N PRO A 152 11.38 12.81 -3.32
CA PRO A 152 9.95 12.72 -3.01
C PRO A 152 9.53 11.58 -2.08
N LEU A 153 10.23 10.45 -2.05
CA LEU A 153 9.93 9.29 -1.21
C LEU A 153 10.95 9.09 -0.07
N GLN A 154 11.76 10.11 0.25
CA GLN A 154 12.74 10.04 1.32
C GLN A 154 12.07 9.68 2.66
N GLY A 155 12.61 8.66 3.34
CA GLY A 155 12.08 8.14 4.61
C GLY A 155 10.93 7.14 4.46
N ILE A 156 10.50 6.82 3.24
CA ILE A 156 9.51 5.77 2.98
C ILE A 156 10.24 4.45 2.71
N ARG A 157 9.90 3.40 3.46
CA ARG A 157 10.36 2.03 3.21
C ARG A 157 9.32 1.27 2.39
N VAL A 158 9.76 0.66 1.29
CA VAL A 158 8.94 -0.15 0.39
C VAL A 158 9.43 -1.59 0.45
N VAL A 159 8.59 -2.48 0.96
CA VAL A 159 8.88 -3.92 0.91
C VAL A 159 8.22 -4.50 -0.33
N LYS A 160 9.04 -5.08 -1.21
CA LYS A 160 8.61 -5.60 -2.51
C LYS A 160 8.58 -7.12 -2.50
N PHE A 161 7.40 -7.65 -2.80
CA PHE A 161 7.17 -9.06 -3.10
C PHE A 161 6.74 -9.16 -4.57
N GLY A 162 7.64 -9.58 -5.45
CA GLY A 162 7.36 -9.68 -6.88
C GLY A 162 8.43 -10.48 -7.60
N THR A 163 8.02 -11.09 -8.70
CA THR A 163 8.91 -11.81 -9.64
C THR A 163 8.87 -11.09 -10.99
N SER A 164 9.82 -11.39 -11.88
CA SER A 164 9.85 -10.85 -13.25
C SER A 164 10.15 -9.33 -13.30
N VAL A 165 9.93 -8.70 -14.46
CA VAL A 165 10.52 -7.41 -14.88
C VAL A 165 9.72 -6.17 -14.46
N ALA A 166 8.40 -6.27 -14.34
CA ALA A 166 7.54 -5.11 -14.03
C ALA A 166 7.71 -4.62 -12.58
N ALA A 167 7.75 -5.54 -11.63
CA ALA A 167 7.96 -5.22 -10.21
C ALA A 167 9.30 -4.48 -9.96
N PRO A 168 10.45 -4.88 -10.55
CA PRO A 168 11.72 -4.16 -10.40
C PRO A 168 11.77 -2.81 -11.07
N TYR A 169 11.12 -2.65 -12.22
CA TYR A 169 11.03 -1.33 -12.84
C TYR A 169 10.21 -0.36 -11.96
N GLY A 170 9.08 -0.83 -11.43
CA GLY A 170 8.28 -0.05 -10.48
C GLY A 170 9.07 0.32 -9.23
N THR A 171 9.77 -0.62 -8.61
CA THR A 171 10.57 -0.32 -7.41
C THR A 171 11.83 0.49 -7.70
N TRP A 172 12.41 0.39 -8.89
CA TRP A 172 13.50 1.26 -9.31
C TRP A 172 13.07 2.72 -9.39
N ILE A 173 11.88 3.00 -9.91
CA ILE A 173 11.31 4.36 -9.89
C ILE A 173 11.15 4.83 -8.44
N LEU A 174 10.60 3.99 -7.56
CA LEU A 174 10.42 4.36 -6.15
C LEU A 174 11.75 4.63 -5.43
N ALA A 175 12.77 3.78 -5.65
CA ALA A 175 14.11 3.99 -5.12
C ALA A 175 14.75 5.27 -5.68
N SER A 176 14.60 5.53 -6.98
CA SER A 176 15.09 6.76 -7.63
C SER A 176 14.42 8.02 -7.09
N LEU A 177 13.18 7.89 -6.62
CA LEU A 177 12.46 8.94 -5.91
C LEU A 177 12.80 8.99 -4.42
N GLY A 178 13.74 8.19 -3.90
CA GLY A 178 14.26 8.27 -2.52
C GLY A 178 13.70 7.26 -1.52
N ALA A 179 12.90 6.28 -1.96
CA ALA A 179 12.40 5.23 -1.07
C ALA A 179 13.50 4.20 -0.73
N GLU A 180 13.52 3.70 0.50
CA GLU A 180 14.30 2.52 0.85
C GLU A 180 13.55 1.26 0.38
N VAL A 181 14.08 0.56 -0.63
CA VAL A 181 13.41 -0.62 -1.20
C VAL A 181 14.04 -1.90 -0.67
N VAL A 182 13.25 -2.69 0.06
CA VAL A 182 13.64 -4.03 0.49
C VAL A 182 12.98 -5.06 -0.41
N LYS A 183 13.76 -5.74 -1.23
CA LYS A 183 13.27 -6.87 -2.04
C LYS A 183 13.27 -8.15 -1.21
N VAL A 184 12.13 -8.83 -1.15
CA VAL A 184 12.01 -10.15 -0.55
C VAL A 184 11.85 -11.19 -1.66
N GLU A 185 12.74 -12.18 -1.69
CA GLU A 185 12.75 -13.25 -2.69
C GLU A 185 12.41 -14.62 -2.08
N ARG A 186 12.02 -15.58 -2.93
CA ARG A 186 11.77 -16.96 -2.52
C ARG A 186 13.07 -17.59 -2.00
N PRO A 187 13.10 -18.16 -0.78
CA PRO A 187 14.29 -18.87 -0.27
C PRO A 187 14.76 -19.96 -1.24
N GLY A 188 16.08 -20.05 -1.45
CA GLY A 188 16.73 -21.05 -2.32
C GLY A 188 16.60 -20.82 -3.83
N LYS A 189 15.46 -20.29 -4.32
CA LYS A 189 15.21 -20.10 -5.77
C LYS A 189 15.38 -18.65 -6.25
N GLY A 190 15.14 -17.66 -5.41
CA GLY A 190 15.20 -16.26 -5.83
C GLY A 190 14.09 -15.85 -6.81
N ASP A 191 14.33 -14.77 -7.57
CA ASP A 191 13.45 -14.28 -8.64
C ASP A 191 13.56 -15.15 -9.91
N ASP A 192 12.43 -15.45 -10.56
CA ASP A 192 12.40 -16.26 -11.78
C ASP A 192 13.21 -15.61 -12.93
N ALA A 193 13.33 -14.28 -12.95
CA ALA A 193 14.16 -13.57 -13.93
C ALA A 193 15.65 -13.90 -13.82
N ARG A 194 16.14 -14.42 -12.68
CA ARG A 194 17.52 -14.91 -12.53
C ARG A 194 17.85 -16.01 -13.54
N TYR A 195 16.85 -16.70 -14.08
CA TYR A 195 17.04 -17.82 -15.00
C TYR A 195 16.64 -17.50 -16.44
N TRP A 196 16.31 -16.24 -16.75
CA TRP A 196 15.84 -15.83 -18.07
C TRP A 196 17.00 -15.57 -19.05
N GLY A 197 17.58 -16.62 -19.58
CA GLY A 197 18.65 -16.52 -20.58
C GLY A 197 18.47 -17.53 -21.72
N PRO A 198 19.50 -17.71 -22.56
CA PRO A 198 20.81 -17.01 -22.54
C PRO A 198 20.72 -15.51 -22.93
N PRO A 199 21.74 -14.68 -22.57
CA PRO A 199 23.00 -15.02 -21.90
C PRO A 199 22.95 -14.91 -20.35
N PHE A 200 23.88 -15.61 -19.69
CA PHE A 200 24.02 -15.66 -18.22
C PHE A 200 25.38 -15.07 -17.78
N TRP A 201 25.39 -14.41 -16.62
CA TRP A 201 26.54 -13.83 -15.94
C TRP A 201 26.45 -14.17 -14.44
N GLU A 202 27.55 -14.66 -13.84
CA GLU A 202 27.58 -15.07 -12.42
C GLU A 202 26.36 -15.93 -12.00
N GLU A 203 26.05 -16.94 -12.82
CA GLU A 203 24.93 -17.89 -12.63
C GLU A 203 23.52 -17.29 -12.72
N THR A 204 23.37 -16.00 -13.02
CA THR A 204 22.07 -15.37 -13.25
C THR A 204 21.97 -14.66 -14.61
N SER A 205 20.76 -14.42 -15.08
CA SER A 205 20.51 -13.82 -16.40
C SER A 205 21.07 -12.41 -16.47
N THR A 206 21.63 -12.02 -17.62
CA THR A 206 21.96 -10.61 -17.88
C THR A 206 20.73 -9.70 -17.82
N MET A 207 19.53 -10.20 -18.13
CA MET A 207 18.26 -9.47 -17.99
C MET A 207 17.92 -9.19 -16.52
N PHE A 208 18.31 -10.09 -15.61
CA PHE A 208 18.16 -9.89 -14.18
C PHE A 208 19.07 -8.74 -13.70
N HIS A 209 20.35 -8.77 -14.06
CA HIS A 209 21.32 -7.73 -13.67
C HIS A 209 20.95 -6.34 -14.19
N THR A 210 20.50 -6.23 -15.45
CA THR A 210 20.19 -4.92 -16.05
C THR A 210 18.96 -4.26 -15.44
N THR A 211 17.97 -5.06 -15.06
CA THR A 211 16.63 -4.53 -14.73
C THR A 211 16.33 -4.56 -13.23
N ILE A 212 16.95 -5.46 -12.48
CA ILE A 212 16.50 -5.82 -11.12
C ILE A 212 17.52 -5.43 -10.07
N GLU A 213 18.82 -5.64 -10.31
CA GLU A 213 19.88 -5.41 -9.31
C GLU A 213 20.06 -3.93 -8.98
N LYS A 214 19.90 -3.02 -9.95
CA LYS A 214 20.01 -1.57 -9.74
C LYS A 214 18.92 -0.95 -8.85
N SER A 215 17.92 -1.73 -8.43
CA SER A 215 16.80 -1.26 -7.58
C SER A 215 16.97 -1.55 -6.09
N ALA A 216 18.09 -2.15 -5.67
CA ALA A 216 18.31 -2.66 -4.30
C ALA A 216 19.50 -2.00 -3.56
N HIS A 217 19.80 -0.74 -3.85
CA HIS A 217 20.81 0.04 -3.11
C HIS A 217 20.19 0.89 -2.01
#